data_AF-A0A440B9M4-F1
#
_entry.id   AF-A0A440B9M4-F1
#
_cell.length_a   1.000
_cell.length_b   1.000
_cell.length_c   1.000
_cell.angle_alpha   90.00
_cell.angle_beta   90.00
_cell.angle_gamma   90.00
#
_symmetry.space_group_name_H-M   'P 1'
#
loop_
_entity.id
_entity.type
_entity.pdbx_description
1 polymer ?
#
loop_
_entity_poly.entity_id
_entity_poly.type
_entity_poly.pdbx_seq_one_letter_code
_entity_poly.pdbx_strand_id
1 'polypeptide(L)'
;MAKGSIKVGDEVAITATVRKRVTEDRVAVLIPSYHQPHSIVDRSPNVSSGQKVELVGDVTHVYEDRVTVNLGVPVTVRLNTVRLVTSYVAPKRKTPLVDKAT
;
A
#
# COMPACT_ATOMS: atom_id res chain seq x y z
N MET A 1 -11.67 10.11 11.47
CA MET A 1 -10.25 10.48 11.37
C MET A 1 -9.87 10.52 9.90
N ALA A 2 -9.13 11.57 9.50
CA ALA A 2 -8.74 11.97 8.14
C ALA A 2 -9.40 11.21 6.98
N LYS A 3 -10.65 11.57 6.64
CA LYS A 3 -11.20 11.41 5.27
C LYS A 3 -10.54 12.45 4.34
N GLY A 4 -9.22 12.59 4.43
CA GLY A 4 -8.43 13.31 3.45
C GLY A 4 -8.25 12.35 2.28
N SER A 5 -8.74 12.73 1.10
CA SER A 5 -8.66 11.95 -0.13
C SER A 5 -7.25 11.38 -0.30
N ILE A 6 -7.11 10.06 -0.21
CA ILE A 6 -5.87 9.36 -0.56
C ILE A 6 -5.54 9.70 -2.01
N LYS A 7 -4.30 10.07 -2.28
CA LYS A 7 -3.81 10.45 -3.61
C LYS A 7 -2.90 9.36 -4.16
N VAL A 8 -2.74 9.37 -5.48
CA VAL A 8 -1.70 8.59 -6.13
C VAL A 8 -0.33 9.10 -5.66
N GLY A 9 0.54 8.17 -5.28
CA GLY A 9 1.85 8.44 -4.69
C GLY A 9 1.86 8.48 -3.16
N ASP A 10 0.71 8.52 -2.49
CA ASP A 10 0.66 8.44 -1.03
C ASP A 10 1.18 7.07 -0.58
N GLU A 11 1.89 7.05 0.55
CA GLU A 11 2.28 5.82 1.23
C GLU A 11 1.18 5.44 2.22
N VAL A 12 0.66 4.23 2.06
CA VAL A 12 -0.46 3.73 2.86
C VAL A 12 -0.08 2.40 3.52
N ALA A 13 -0.59 2.21 4.73
CA ALA A 13 -0.50 0.97 5.48
C ALA A 13 -1.83 0.21 5.43
N ILE A 14 -1.76 -1.07 5.10
CA ILE A 14 -2.89 -2.00 5.14
C ILE A 14 -2.67 -2.96 6.31
N THR A 15 -3.66 -3.09 7.19
CA THR A 15 -3.61 -4.12 8.24
C THR A 15 -4.12 -5.44 7.68
N ALA A 16 -3.22 -6.39 7.45
CA ALA A 16 -3.55 -7.74 7.02
C ALA A 16 -3.36 -8.76 8.16
N THR A 17 -4.03 -9.91 8.06
CA THR A 17 -3.88 -11.00 9.04
C THR A 17 -3.03 -12.10 8.45
N VAL A 18 -1.97 -12.50 9.14
CA VAL A 18 -1.12 -13.60 8.72
C VAL A 18 -1.88 -14.91 8.88
N ARG A 19 -1.89 -15.73 7.83
CA ARG A 19 -2.51 -17.06 7.89
C ARG A 19 -1.48 -18.15 8.15
N LYS A 20 -0.44 -18.22 7.30
CA LYS A 20 0.58 -19.27 7.36
C LYS A 20 1.86 -18.79 6.66
N ARG A 21 3.02 -19.25 7.13
CA ARG A 21 4.30 -19.11 6.42
C ARG A 21 4.37 -20.11 5.27
N VAL A 22 4.58 -19.63 4.05
CA VAL A 22 4.63 -20.46 2.83
C VAL A 22 6.06 -20.89 2.56
N THR A 23 7.00 -19.95 2.62
CA THR A 23 8.44 -20.18 2.48
C THR A 23 9.20 -19.43 3.57
N GLU A 24 10.52 -19.63 3.66
CA GLU A 24 11.35 -18.94 4.64
C GLU A 24 11.30 -17.40 4.48
N ASP A 25 11.05 -16.91 3.27
CA ASP A 25 11.00 -15.49 2.93
C ASP A 25 9.59 -14.96 2.62
N ARG A 26 8.55 -15.82 2.62
CA ARG A 26 7.19 -15.43 2.26
C ARG A 26 6.12 -15.92 3.22
N VAL A 27 5.17 -15.03 3.47
CA VAL A 27 4.03 -15.25 4.34
C VAL A 27 2.73 -15.08 3.55
N ALA A 28 1.81 -16.02 3.71
CA ALA A 28 0.45 -15.89 3.20
C ALA A 28 -0.35 -15.02 4.17
N VAL A 29 -0.85 -13.90 3.66
CA VAL A 29 -1.69 -12.95 4.39
C VAL A 29 -3.10 -12.94 3.83
N LEU A 30 -4.04 -12.66 4.73
CA LEU A 30 -5.42 -12.35 4.43
C LEU A 30 -5.58 -10.84 4.49
N ILE A 31 -5.82 -10.24 3.33
CA ILE A 31 -6.07 -8.80 3.21
C ILE A 31 -7.58 -8.57 3.33
N PRO A 32 -8.03 -7.69 4.23
CA PRO A 32 -9.43 -7.31 4.31
C PRO A 32 -9.92 -6.80 2.96
N SER A 33 -11.04 -7.33 2.45
CA SER A 33 -11.63 -7.06 1.13
C SER A 33 -11.08 -7.89 -0.05
N TYR A 34 -10.03 -8.69 0.15
CA TYR A 34 -9.52 -9.60 -0.87
C TYR A 34 -9.77 -11.05 -0.45
N HIS A 35 -10.50 -11.80 -1.28
CA HIS A 35 -10.97 -13.15 -0.91
C HIS A 35 -9.91 -14.24 -1.07
N GLN A 36 -8.79 -13.94 -1.72
CA GLN A 36 -7.74 -14.91 -2.00
C GLN A 36 -6.50 -14.64 -1.14
N PRO A 37 -5.89 -15.66 -0.52
CA PRO A 37 -4.67 -15.47 0.26
C PRO A 37 -3.56 -14.92 -0.64
N HIS A 38 -2.94 -13.80 -0.24
CA HIS A 38 -1.84 -13.21 -1.00
C HIS A 38 -0.51 -13.55 -0.32
N SER A 39 0.52 -13.86 -1.12
CA SER A 39 1.85 -14.16 -0.60
C SER A 39 2.71 -12.90 -0.70
N ILE A 40 3.21 -12.43 0.44
CA ILE A 40 4.06 -11.23 0.51
C ILE A 40 5.44 -11.64 1.00
N VAL A 41 6.46 -10.95 0.50
CA VAL A 41 7.83 -11.09 1.01
C VAL A 41 7.88 -10.42 2.36
N ASP A 42 7.97 -11.22 3.41
CA ASP A 42 8.16 -10.75 4.77
C ASP A 42 9.30 -11.55 5.37
N ARG A 43 10.41 -10.86 5.66
CA ARG A 43 11.62 -11.45 6.21
C ARG A 43 11.62 -11.47 7.74
N SER A 44 10.52 -11.05 8.38
CA SER A 44 10.45 -11.10 9.82
C SER A 44 10.52 -12.57 10.30
N PRO A 45 11.45 -12.90 11.22
CA PRO A 45 11.73 -14.29 11.58
C PRO A 45 10.59 -14.94 12.38
N ASN A 46 9.82 -14.14 13.13
CA ASN A 46 8.83 -14.57 14.09
C ASN A 46 7.42 -14.13 13.68
N VAL A 47 6.84 -14.80 12.68
CA VAL A 47 5.46 -14.53 12.27
C VAL A 47 4.56 -15.68 12.68
N SER A 48 3.60 -15.40 13.56
CA SER A 48 2.61 -16.38 14.00
C SER A 48 1.32 -16.28 13.17
N SER A 49 0.65 -17.42 12.97
CA SER A 49 -0.70 -17.43 12.38
C SER A 49 -1.67 -16.62 13.26
N GLY A 50 -2.47 -15.75 12.65
CA GLY A 50 -3.40 -14.87 13.34
C GLY A 50 -2.80 -13.51 13.74
N GLN A 51 -1.49 -13.32 13.58
CA GLN A 51 -0.85 -12.03 13.84
C GLN A 51 -1.31 -10.98 12.81
N LYS A 52 -1.56 -9.76 13.30
CA LYS A 52 -1.80 -8.61 12.42
C LYS A 52 -0.47 -8.04 11.97
N VAL A 53 -0.32 -7.82 10.67
CA VAL A 53 0.85 -7.20 10.05
C VAL A 53 0.42 -5.94 9.31
N GLU A 54 1.25 -4.89 9.39
CA GLU A 54 1.09 -3.69 8.59
C GLU A 54 1.87 -3.85 7.29
N LEU A 55 1.17 -3.81 6.16
CA LEU A 55 1.74 -3.83 4.83
C LEU A 55 1.81 -2.40 4.32
N VAL A 56 3.02 -1.89 4.11
CA VAL A 56 3.23 -0.51 3.66
C VAL A 56 3.56 -0.52 2.16
N GLY A 57 2.90 0.33 1.40
CA GLY A 57 3.15 0.48 -0.03
C GLY A 57 2.63 1.80 -0.60
N ASP A 58 3.07 2.10 -1.81
CA ASP A 58 2.67 3.30 -2.55
C ASP A 58 1.34 3.10 -3.28
N VAL A 59 0.51 4.13 -3.27
CA VAL A 59 -0.75 4.15 -4.00
C VAL A 59 -0.50 4.40 -5.47
N THR A 60 -0.90 3.47 -6.32
CA THR A 60 -0.76 3.58 -7.78
C THR A 60 -2.07 3.98 -8.47
N HIS A 61 -3.21 3.64 -7.87
CA HIS A 61 -4.51 4.00 -8.43
C HIS A 61 -5.53 4.27 -7.32
N VAL A 62 -6.42 5.23 -7.55
CA VAL A 62 -7.50 5.59 -6.62
C VAL A 62 -8.82 5.53 -7.39
N TYR A 63 -9.73 4.69 -6.94
CA TYR A 63 -11.12 4.61 -7.39
C TYR A 63 -12.03 5.32 -6.38
N GLU A 64 -13.35 5.31 -6.62
CA GLU A 64 -14.33 5.92 -5.72
C GLU A 64 -14.40 5.24 -4.35
N ASP A 65 -14.36 3.90 -4.27
CA ASP A 65 -14.48 3.11 -3.04
C ASP A 65 -13.22 2.28 -2.70
N ARG A 66 -12.24 2.25 -3.62
CA ARG A 66 -11.08 1.34 -3.59
C ARG A 66 -9.79 2.06 -3.95
N VAL A 67 -8.67 1.50 -3.49
CA VAL A 67 -7.32 1.97 -3.77
C VAL A 67 -6.46 0.80 -4.19
N THR A 68 -5.65 1.00 -5.21
CA THR A 68 -4.61 0.05 -5.62
C THR A 68 -3.27 0.48 -5.02
N VAL A 69 -2.71 -0.42 -4.22
CA VAL A 69 -1.42 -0.24 -3.53
C VAL A 69 -0.41 -1.19 -4.14
N ASN A 70 0.80 -0.70 -4.38
CA ASN A 70 1.89 -1.50 -4.89
C ASN A 70 2.68 -2.10 -3.71
N LEU A 71 2.67 -3.43 -3.62
CA LEU A 71 3.44 -4.20 -2.64
C LEU A 71 4.48 -5.11 -3.35
N GLY A 72 4.95 -4.67 -4.52
CA GLY A 72 5.67 -5.49 -5.51
C GLY A 72 4.74 -6.11 -6.55
N VAL A 73 3.46 -6.30 -6.21
CA VAL A 73 2.36 -6.60 -7.12
C VAL A 73 1.22 -5.62 -6.82
N PRO A 74 0.47 -5.11 -7.81
CA PRO A 74 -0.65 -4.22 -7.56
C PRO A 74 -1.79 -4.95 -6.85
N VAL A 75 -2.19 -4.46 -5.66
CA VAL A 75 -3.28 -5.03 -4.85
C VAL A 75 -4.36 -3.98 -4.66
N THR A 76 -5.61 -4.32 -4.97
CA THR A 76 -6.76 -3.41 -4.80
C THR A 76 -7.51 -3.72 -3.51
N VAL A 77 -7.63 -2.72 -2.65
CA VAL A 77 -8.26 -2.79 -1.33
C VAL A 77 -9.32 -1.71 -1.17
N ARG A 78 -10.23 -1.86 -0.20
CA ARG A 78 -11.25 -0.82 0.09
C ARG A 78 -10.64 0.34 0.86
N LEU A 79 -11.12 1.55 0.58
CA LEU A 79 -10.65 2.79 1.23
C LEU A 79 -10.76 2.78 2.76
N ASN A 80 -11.74 2.08 3.32
CA ASN A 80 -11.94 1.98 4.77
C ASN A 80 -10.94 1.06 5.48
N THR A 81 -10.10 0.33 4.74
CA THR A 81 -9.12 -0.63 5.27
C THR A 81 -7.67 -0.11 5.21
N VAL A 82 -7.45 1.03 4.56
CA VAL A 82 -6.14 1.67 4.43
C VAL A 82 -5.98 2.79 5.46
N ARG A 83 -4.78 2.88 6.04
CA ARG A 83 -4.32 3.99 6.87
C ARG A 83 -3.29 4.80 6.09
N LEU A 84 -3.48 6.11 5.97
CA LEU A 84 -2.46 7.01 5.41
C LEU A 84 -1.25 7.04 6.35
N VAL A 85 -0.05 6.78 5.81
CA VAL A 85 1.22 6.87 6.55
C VAL A 85 1.90 8.18 6.18
N THR A 86 2.23 8.34 4.90
CA THR A 86 2.92 9.52 4.37
C THR A 86 2.10 10.05 3.19
N SER A 87 1.69 11.31 3.25
CA SER A 87 1.06 11.94 2.07
C SER A 87 2.12 12.40 1.09
N TYR A 88 1.89 12.13 -0.19
CA TYR A 88 2.71 12.60 -1.29
C TYR A 88 2.65 14.12 -1.41
N VAL A 89 3.84 14.72 -1.41
CA VAL A 89 4.04 16.14 -1.68
C VAL A 89 4.74 16.27 -3.02
N ALA A 90 4.03 16.80 -4.02
CA ALA A 90 4.61 17.05 -5.32
C ALA A 90 5.84 17.97 -5.17
N PRO A 91 6.98 17.64 -5.82
CA PRO A 91 8.18 18.46 -5.71
C PRO A 91 7.90 19.86 -6.26
N LYS A 92 8.09 20.89 -5.42
CA LYS A 92 7.99 22.29 -5.83
C LYS A 92 9.12 22.59 -6.81
N ARG A 93 8.76 22.80 -8.07
CA ARG A 93 9.73 23.09 -9.13
C ARG A 93 10.33 24.49 -8.91
N LYS A 94 11.65 24.61 -9.02
CA LYS A 94 12.36 25.90 -8.86
C LYS A 94 12.41 26.72 -10.14
N THR A 95 12.36 26.08 -11.31
CA THR A 95 12.44 26.73 -12.62
C THR A 95 11.13 26.60 -13.39
N PRO A 96 10.57 27.69 -13.93
CA PRO A 96 9.41 27.62 -14.82
C PRO A 96 9.78 26.91 -16.13
N LEU A 97 8.85 26.15 -16.70
CA LEU A 97 8.97 25.59 -18.06
C LEU A 97 8.67 26.75 -19.01
N VAL A 98 9.72 27.41 -19.49
CA VAL A 98 9.62 28.46 -20.51
C VAL A 98 10.49 28.01 -21.67
N ASP A 99 9.96 28.11 -22.89
CA ASP A 99 10.77 27.91 -24.08
C ASP A 99 11.89 28.93 -24.11
N LYS A 100 13.12 28.48 -24.37
CA LYS A 100 14.22 29.39 -24.65
C LYS A 100 13.93 30.03 -26.01
N ALA A 101 13.88 31.37 -26.04
CA ALA A 101 13.90 32.11 -27.29
C ALA A 101 15.16 31.69 -28.07
N THR A 102 14.96 31.30 -29.33
CA THR A 102 16.01 30.95 -30.29
C THR A 102 16.67 32.21 -30.83
#